data_AF-A0A9X3RJ97-F1
#
_entry.id   AF-A0A9X3RJ97-F1
#
_cell.length_a   1.000
_cell.length_b   1.000
_cell.length_c   1.000
_cell.angle_alpha   90.00
_cell.angle_beta   90.00
_cell.angle_gamma   90.00
#
_symmetry.space_group_name_H-M   'P 1'
#
loop_
_entity.id
_entity.type
_entity.pdbx_description
1 polymer ?
#
loop_
_entity_poly.entity_id
_entity_poly.type
_entity_poly.pdbx_seq_one_letter_code
_entity_poly.pdbx_strand_id
1 'polypeptide(L)' 'MGIRTLSLLASEEAWTTGHKAAAGVLTASGIPLIIGGIACLFLDDSMIGWVSIPVVVVLVVLVMLAAKKAEAAVQ' A
#
# COMPACT_ATOMS: atom_id res chain seq x y z
N MET A 1 -8.41 -5.09 -8.25
CA MET A 1 -7.13 -4.38 -8.49
C MET A 1 -6.09 -4.99 -7.55
N GLY A 2 -4.91 -5.38 -8.05
CA GLY A 2 -3.85 -6.03 -7.26
C GLY A 2 -2.47 -5.69 -7.84
N ILE A 3 -1.39 -6.11 -7.19
CA ILE A 3 -0.01 -5.81 -7.62
C ILE A 3 0.29 -6.61 -8.89
N ARG A 4 0.44 -5.95 -10.05
CA ARG A 4 0.58 -6.60 -11.36
C ARG A 4 1.95 -6.31 -11.96
N THR A 5 2.95 -7.12 -11.62
CA THR A 5 4.26 -7.16 -12.29
C THR A 5 4.30 -8.31 -13.30
N LEU A 6 5.27 -8.31 -14.22
CA LEU A 6 5.43 -9.39 -15.20
C LEU A 6 5.59 -10.77 -14.53
N SER A 7 6.36 -10.85 -13.43
CA SER A 7 6.56 -12.08 -12.67
C SER A 7 5.28 -12.59 -12.01
N LEU A 8 4.46 -11.69 -11.45
CA LEU A 8 3.19 -12.03 -10.82
C LEU A 8 2.11 -12.45 -11.83
N LEU A 9 2.28 -12.13 -13.10
CA LEU A 9 1.36 -12.47 -14.19
C LEU A 9 1.75 -13.76 -14.92
N ALA A 10 2.86 -14.39 -14.56
CA ALA A 10 3.34 -15.60 -15.23
C ALA A 10 2.44 -16.82 -14.97
N SER A 11 1.78 -16.89 -13.81
CA SER A 11 0.83 -17.94 -13.44
C SER A 11 -0.09 -17.50 -12.30
N GLU A 12 -1.22 -18.20 -12.13
CA GLU A 12 -2.12 -18.00 -10.98
C GLU A 12 -1.42 -18.32 -9.64
N GLU A 13 -0.49 -19.28 -9.63
CA GLU A 13 0.30 -19.61 -8.45
C GLU A 13 1.24 -18.46 -8.06
N ALA A 14 1.92 -17.85 -9.04
CA ALA A 14 2.75 -16.67 -8.81
C ALA A 14 1.89 -15.49 -8.32
N TRP A 15 0.73 -15.28 -8.94
CA TRP A 15 -0.20 -14.24 -8.52
C TRP A 15 -0.60 -14.37 -7.04
N THR A 16 -1.07 -15.54 -6.64
CA THR A 16 -1.55 -15.80 -5.27
C THR A 16 -0.42 -15.77 -4.24
N THR A 17 0.74 -16.34 -4.55
CA THR A 17 1.93 -16.34 -3.68
C THR A 17 2.43 -14.94 -3.41
N GLY A 18 2.61 -14.13 -4.46
CA GLY A 18 3.03 -12.74 -4.31
C GLY A 18 2.02 -11.88 -3.55
N HIS A 19 0.72 -12.07 -3.79
CA HIS A 19 -0.32 -11.35 -3.02
C HIS A 19 -0.31 -11.71 -1.55
N LYS A 20 -0.13 -12.99 -1.21
CA LYS A 20 -0.03 -13.44 0.17
C LYS A 20 1.21 -12.85 0.86
N ALA A 21 2.34 -12.78 0.17
CA ALA A 21 3.57 -12.17 0.67
C ALA A 21 3.45 -10.65 0.91
N ALA A 22 2.71 -9.96 0.04
CA ALA A 22 2.47 -8.52 0.15
C ALA A 22 1.38 -8.14 1.15
N ALA A 23 0.48 -9.07 1.51
CA ALA A 23 -0.72 -8.81 2.30
C ALA A 23 -0.45 -8.04 3.60
N GLY A 24 0.57 -8.43 4.36
CA GLY A 24 0.90 -7.77 5.63
C GLY A 24 1.27 -6.28 5.45
N VAL A 25 2.03 -5.96 4.39
CA VAL A 25 2.44 -4.58 4.12
C VAL A 25 1.27 -3.74 3.60
N LEU A 26 0.42 -4.33 2.75
CA LEU A 26 -0.79 -3.66 2.27
C LEU A 26 -1.78 -3.38 3.40
N THR A 27 -2.01 -4.35 4.31
CA THR A 27 -2.84 -4.13 5.49
C THR A 27 -2.26 -3.03 6.38
N ALA A 28 -0.95 -3.01 6.59
CA ALA A 28 -0.30 -1.94 7.35
C ALA A 28 -0.48 -0.55 6.69
N SER A 29 -0.50 -0.48 5.36
CA SER A 29 -0.73 0.78 4.63
C SER A 29 -2.13 1.38 4.81
N GLY A 30 -3.11 0.54 5.16
CA GLY A 30 -4.46 1.01 5.50
C GLY A 30 -4.51 1.80 6.82
N ILE A 31 -3.63 1.52 7.78
CA ILE A 31 -3.65 2.18 9.10
C ILE A 31 -3.41 3.71 8.99
N PRO A 32 -2.34 4.21 8.36
CA PRO A 32 -2.14 5.65 8.18
C PRO A 32 -3.26 6.32 7.39
N LEU A 33 -3.83 5.63 6.39
CA LEU A 33 -4.95 6.12 5.60
C LEU A 33 -6.20 6.33 6.46
N ILE A 34 -6.56 5.35 7.28
CA ILE A 34 -7.71 5.42 8.19
C ILE A 34 -7.49 6.51 9.24
N ILE A 35 -6.33 6.50 9.90
CA ILE A 35 -6.00 7.49 10.94
C ILE A 35 -5.99 8.90 10.36
N GLY A 36 -5.35 9.10 9.20
CA GLY A 36 -5.30 10.39 8.50
C GLY A 36 -6.69 10.85 8.07
N GLY A 37 -7.50 9.95 7.52
CA GLY A 37 -8.89 10.25 7.14
C GLY A 37 -9.75 10.67 8.32
N ILE A 38 -9.65 9.97 9.45
CA ILE A 38 -10.34 10.34 10.70
C ILE A 38 -9.85 11.70 11.19
N ALA A 39 -8.54 11.94 11.19
CA ALA A 39 -7.96 13.21 11.62
C ALA A 39 -8.49 14.39 10.79
N CYS A 40 -8.62 14.22 9.47
CA CYS A 40 -9.17 15.26 8.59
C CYS A 40 -10.61 15.67 8.90
N LEU A 41 -11.40 14.89 9.66
CA LEU A 41 -12.73 15.29 10.11
C LEU A 41 -12.72 16.38 11.19
N PHE A 42 -11.57 16.61 11.81
CA PHE A 42 -11.39 17.53 12.94
C PHE A 42 -10.39 18.65 12.66
N LEU A 43 -9.83 18.70 11.44
CA LEU A 43 -8.81 19.66 11.04
C LEU A 43 -9.39 20.70 10.09
N ASP A 44 -8.89 21.93 10.21
CA ASP A 44 -9.20 23.00 9.26
C ASP A 44 -8.59 22.70 7.88
N ASP A 45 -9.18 23.25 6.82
CA ASP A 45 -8.73 23.06 5.42
C ASP A 45 -7.22 23.32 5.23
N SER A 46 -6.69 24.33 5.92
CA SER A 46 -5.27 24.67 5.87
C SER A 46 -4.35 23.58 6.43
N MET A 47 -4.84 22.77 7.38
CA MET A 47 -4.11 21.68 8.02
C MET A 47 -4.27 20.35 7.28
N ILE A 48 -5.38 20.16 6.54
CA ILE A 48 -5.61 18.94 5.74
C ILE A 48 -4.49 18.75 4.71
N GLY A 49 -4.00 19.81 4.08
CA GLY A 49 -2.87 19.73 3.14
C GLY A 49 -1.59 19.19 3.81
N TRP A 50 -1.30 19.68 5.03
CA TRP A 50 -0.12 19.27 5.80
C TRP A 50 -0.18 17.82 6.29
N VAL A 51 -1.37 17.27 6.51
CA VAL A 51 -1.55 15.88 6.96
C VAL A 51 -1.66 14.91 5.78
N SER A 52 -2.42 15.27 4.74
CA SER A 52 -2.66 14.41 3.59
C SER A 52 -1.39 14.09 2.79
N ILE A 53 -0.49 15.06 2.61
CA ILE A 53 0.76 14.85 1.86
C ILE A 53 1.63 13.76 2.52
N PRO A 54 1.99 13.85 3.83
CA PRO A 54 2.73 12.78 4.51
C PRO A 54 2.02 11.43 4.46
N VAL A 55 0.70 11.39 4.65
CA VAL A 55 -0.07 10.13 4.62
C VAL A 55 0.03 9.47 3.24
N VAL A 56 -0.09 10.26 2.17
CA VAL A 56 0.08 9.75 0.79
C VAL A 56 1.52 9.28 0.55
N VAL A 57 2.54 10.00 1.04
CA VAL A 57 3.94 9.56 0.93
C VAL A 57 4.16 8.21 1.61
N VAL A 58 3.65 8.04 2.84
CA VAL A 58 3.74 6.76 3.58
C VAL A 58 3.01 5.65 2.82
N LEU A 59 1.81 5.92 2.31
CA LEU A 59 1.05 4.97 1.50
C LEU A 59 1.87 4.51 0.28
N VAL A 60 2.41 5.46 -0.49
CA VAL A 60 3.19 5.18 -1.69
C VAL A 60 4.42 4.32 -1.37
N VAL A 61 5.16 4.64 -0.30
CA VAL A 61 6.30 3.84 0.15
C VAL A 61 5.88 2.41 0.52
N LEU A 62 4.79 2.24 1.25
CA LEU A 62 4.31 0.91 1.66
C LEU A 62 3.81 0.10 0.45
N VAL A 63 3.17 0.73 -0.53
CA VAL A 63 2.77 0.07 -1.78
C VAL A 63 3.99 -0.38 -2.60
N MET A 64 5.04 0.46 -2.68
CA MET A 64 6.29 0.05 -3.33
C MET A 64 6.96 -1.13 -2.61
N LEU A 65 7.00 -1.11 -1.28
CA LEU A 65 7.52 -2.23 -0.49
C LEU A 65 6.70 -3.51 -0.67
N ALA A 66 5.37 -3.39 -0.74
CA ALA A 66 4.48 -4.50 -1.03
C ALA A 66 4.76 -5.09 -2.42
N ALA A 67 4.95 -4.24 -3.44
CA ALA A 67 5.31 -4.67 -4.78
C ALA A 67 6.63 -5.43 -4.82
N LYS A 68 7.68 -4.89 -4.16
CA LYS A 68 8.98 -5.56 -4.05
C LYS A 68 8.89 -6.90 -3.32
N LYS A 69 8.09 -6.99 -2.25
CA LYS A 69 7.86 -8.26 -1.53
C LYS A 69 7.12 -9.28 -2.37
N ALA A 70 6.11 -8.85 -3.12
CA ALA A 70 5.36 -9.74 -4.01
C ALA A 70 6.29 -10.32 -5.08
N GLU A 71 7.12 -9.48 -5.70
CA GLU A 71 8.07 -9.88 -6.73
C GLU A 71 9.15 -10.83 -6.19
N ALA A 72 9.73 -10.52 -5.03
CA ALA A 72 10.74 -11.37 -4.39
C ALA A 72 10.21 -12.75 -3.95
N ALA A 73 8.89 -12.92 -3.82
CA ALA A 73 8.28 -14.19 -3.44
C ALA A 73 8.04 -15.14 -4.63
N VAL A 74 8.23 -14.66 -5.87
CA VAL A 74 7.96 -15.41 -7.11
C VAL A 74 9.15 -15.43 -8.07
N GLN A 75 10.27 -14.84 -7.66
CA GLN A 75 11.59 -14.97 -8.31
C GLN A 75 12.32 -16.19 -7.76
#